data_AF-A0A5J9THG5-F1
#
_entry.id   AF-A0A5J9THG5-F1
#
_cell.length_a   1.000
_cell.length_b   1.000
_cell.length_c   1.000
_cell.angle_alpha   90.00
_cell.angle_beta   90.00
_cell.angle_gamma   90.00
#
_symmetry.space_group_name_H-M   'P 1'
#
loop_
_entity.id
_entity.type
_entity.pdbx_description
1 polymer ?
#
loop_
_entity_poly.entity_id
_entity_poly.type
_entity_poly.pdbx_seq_one_letter_code
_entity_poly.pdbx_strand_id
1 'polypeptide(L)'
;MMELWDFFRCEPGMEDIAARVVNKVCQKLVPDMFYEARIQAVITYHGQVNKTTVTKNDARTMQLTRAQYLLVPPAWLATHYDTWDFLVRRWCDPEWWEQMHKAARRLKMPGPAHHQGSQSISKYVASWSAAHGGQPCGQFKAFALAHEGKATSDVDFNPEDPPPPLGV
;
A
#
# COMPACT_ATOMS: atom_id res chain seq x y z
N MET A 1 4.21 27.97 23.38
CA MET A 1 4.10 26.52 23.15
C MET A 1 5.16 26.18 22.14
N MET A 2 6.06 25.23 22.44
CA MET A 2 7.06 24.79 21.46
C MET A 2 6.40 23.72 20.58
N GLU A 3 6.46 23.91 19.27
CA GLU A 3 5.86 23.04 18.27
C GLU A 3 6.88 22.00 17.78
N LEU A 4 6.38 20.93 17.15
CA LEU A 4 7.22 19.87 16.55
C LEU A 4 8.37 20.44 15.69
N TRP A 5 8.07 21.47 14.91
CA TRP A 5 9.01 22.10 13.98
C TRP A 5 10.11 22.92 14.67
N ASP A 6 9.95 23.25 15.95
CA ASP A 6 10.99 23.94 16.73
C ASP A 6 12.17 23.00 17.04
N PHE A 7 11.89 21.69 17.11
CA PHE A 7 12.84 20.62 17.45
C PHE A 7 13.37 19.86 16.22
N PHE A 8 12.51 19.59 15.23
CA PHE A 8 12.88 18.86 14.03
C PHE A 8 13.21 19.82 12.88
N ARG A 9 14.44 20.36 12.91
CA ARG A 9 14.97 21.20 11.82
C ARG A 9 15.91 20.41 10.93
N CYS A 10 15.95 20.81 9.66
CA CYS A 10 16.96 20.31 8.74
C CYS A 10 18.34 20.80 9.21
N GLU A 11 19.32 19.91 9.21
CA GLU A 11 20.71 20.28 9.45
C GLU A 11 21.20 21.23 8.34
N PRO A 12 21.87 22.34 8.68
CA PRO A 12 22.39 23.27 7.67
C PRO A 12 23.25 22.56 6.63
N GLY A 13 22.96 22.76 5.35
CA GLY A 13 23.64 22.12 4.22
C GLY A 13 23.02 20.79 3.76
N MET A 14 21.96 20.31 4.43
CA MET A 14 21.23 19.08 4.06
C MET A 14 19.85 19.38 3.44
N GLU A 15 19.54 20.63 3.14
CA GLU A 15 18.21 21.10 2.74
C GLU A 15 17.73 20.41 1.46
N ASP A 16 18.59 20.26 0.47
CA ASP A 16 18.27 19.58 -0.79
C ASP A 16 17.94 18.10 -0.58
N ILE A 17 18.66 17.44 0.33
CA ILE A 17 18.44 16.03 0.66
C ILE A 17 17.12 15.88 1.41
N ALA A 18 16.88 16.74 2.41
CA ALA A 18 15.65 16.76 3.17
C ALA A 18 14.44 17.03 2.27
N ALA A 19 14.51 18.02 1.38
CA ALA A 19 13.46 18.31 0.41
C ALA A 19 13.17 17.11 -0.50
N ARG A 20 14.21 16.41 -0.99
CA ARG A 20 14.03 15.20 -1.80
C ARG A 20 13.33 14.08 -1.04
N VAL A 21 13.70 13.87 0.22
CA VAL A 21 13.07 12.85 1.08
C VAL A 21 11.62 13.20 1.37
N VAL A 22 11.34 14.45 1.78
CA VAL A 22 9.98 14.92 2.06
C VAL A 22 9.11 14.78 0.82
N ASN A 23 9.56 15.26 -0.34
CA ASN A 23 8.82 15.13 -1.59
C ASN A 23 8.50 13.67 -1.92
N LYS A 24 9.48 12.76 -1.78
CA LYS A 24 9.27 11.32 -2.01
C LYS A 24 8.25 10.71 -1.05
N VAL A 25 8.26 11.13 0.22
CA VAL A 25 7.31 10.65 1.22
C VAL A 25 5.91 11.22 0.95
N CYS A 26 5.79 12.52 0.67
CA CYS A 26 4.52 13.18 0.35
C CYS A 26 3.87 12.58 -0.91
N GLN A 27 4.66 12.23 -1.93
CA GLN A 27 4.18 11.54 -3.13
C GLN A 27 3.45 10.23 -2.83
N LYS A 28 3.76 9.57 -1.71
CA LYS A 28 3.06 8.37 -1.24
C LYS A 28 1.92 8.72 -0.28
N LEU A 29 2.20 9.53 0.74
CA LEU A 29 1.25 9.78 1.84
C LEU A 29 0.00 10.52 1.38
N VAL A 30 0.10 11.45 0.43
CA VAL A 30 -1.06 12.22 -0.03
C VAL A 30 -2.09 11.32 -0.75
N PRO A 31 -1.71 10.48 -1.73
CA PRO A 31 -2.63 9.48 -2.28
C PRO A 31 -3.18 8.49 -1.26
N ASP A 32 -2.34 8.01 -0.33
CA ASP A 32 -2.76 7.08 0.72
C ASP A 32 -3.83 7.72 1.63
N MET A 33 -3.62 8.98 2.04
CA MET A 33 -4.59 9.75 2.81
C MET A 33 -5.92 9.89 2.07
N PHE A 34 -5.88 10.22 0.78
CA PHE A 34 -7.08 10.32 -0.05
C PHE A 34 -7.86 9.00 -0.14
N TYR A 35 -7.15 7.88 -0.33
CA TYR A 35 -7.74 6.55 -0.40
C TYR A 35 -8.34 6.10 0.95
N GLU A 36 -7.60 6.29 2.04
CA GLU A 36 -8.04 5.91 3.39
C GLU A 36 -9.20 6.77 3.88
N ALA A 37 -9.23 8.06 3.53
CA ALA A 37 -10.36 8.95 3.84
C ALA A 37 -11.67 8.43 3.24
N ARG A 38 -11.65 7.93 1.99
CA ARG A 38 -12.84 7.32 1.36
C ARG A 38 -13.33 6.12 2.16
N ILE A 39 -12.42 5.20 2.51
CA ILE A 39 -12.76 3.97 3.25
C ILE A 39 -13.34 4.33 4.62
N GLN A 40 -12.70 5.26 5.33
CA GLN A 40 -13.17 5.69 6.63
C GLN A 40 -14.56 6.33 6.55
N ALA A 41 -14.86 7.09 5.50
CA ALA A 41 -16.17 7.68 5.29
C ALA A 41 -17.26 6.62 5.04
N VAL A 42 -16.96 5.55 4.29
CA VAL A 42 -17.87 4.39 4.15
C VAL A 42 -18.18 3.77 5.51
N ILE A 43 -17.15 3.45 6.30
CA ILE A 43 -17.31 2.84 7.63
C ILE A 43 -18.13 3.77 8.54
N THR A 44 -17.81 5.07 8.52
CA THR A 44 -18.46 6.08 9.35
C THR A 44 -19.93 6.24 8.98
N TYR A 45 -20.26 6.32 7.69
CA TYR A 45 -21.65 6.40 7.23
C TYR A 45 -22.45 5.17 7.68
N HIS A 46 -21.92 3.97 7.45
CA HIS A 46 -22.60 2.74 7.86
C HIS A 46 -22.79 2.65 9.38
N GLY A 47 -21.78 3.02 10.17
CA GLY A 47 -21.86 3.00 11.63
C GLY A 47 -22.79 4.08 12.20
N GLN A 48 -22.72 5.31 11.69
CA GLN A 48 -23.44 6.46 12.24
C GLN A 48 -24.85 6.59 11.70
N VAL A 49 -25.05 6.37 10.39
CA VAL A 49 -26.33 6.57 9.71
C VAL A 49 -27.12 5.26 9.63
N ASN A 50 -26.53 4.21 9.07
CA ASN A 50 -27.24 2.93 8.89
C ASN A 50 -27.27 2.06 10.17
N LYS A 51 -26.49 2.41 11.20
CA LYS A 51 -26.32 1.64 12.44
C LYS A 51 -25.84 0.20 12.20
N THR A 52 -25.03 0.02 11.15
CA THR A 52 -24.42 -1.28 10.76
C THR A 52 -22.91 -1.23 10.85
N THR A 53 -22.28 -2.34 11.25
CA THR A 53 -20.82 -2.46 11.26
C THR A 53 -20.31 -2.91 9.89
N VAL A 54 -19.32 -2.21 9.35
CA VAL A 54 -18.64 -2.54 8.09
C VAL A 54 -17.15 -2.66 8.37
N THR A 55 -16.53 -3.74 7.92
CA THR A 55 -15.08 -3.91 8.08
C THR A 55 -14.31 -3.08 7.07
N LYS A 56 -13.03 -2.80 7.35
CA LYS A 56 -12.15 -2.11 6.39
C LYS A 56 -12.02 -2.87 5.06
N ASN A 57 -12.09 -4.21 5.08
CA ASN A 57 -12.02 -5.02 3.88
C ASN A 57 -13.26 -4.84 3.00
N ASP A 58 -14.45 -4.85 3.61
CA ASP A 58 -15.71 -4.67 2.89
C ASP A 58 -15.82 -3.24 2.34
N ALA A 59 -15.46 -2.23 3.15
CA ALA A 59 -15.52 -0.83 2.76
C ALA A 59 -14.66 -0.48 1.52
N ARG A 60 -13.64 -1.29 1.20
CA ARG A 60 -12.81 -1.09 -0.01
C ARG A 60 -13.62 -1.20 -1.30
N THR A 61 -14.60 -2.10 -1.34
CA THR A 61 -15.41 -2.40 -2.54
C THR A 61 -16.77 -1.70 -2.55
N MET A 62 -17.14 -1.03 -1.45
CA MET A 62 -18.41 -0.33 -1.32
C MET A 62 -18.34 1.10 -1.85
N GLN A 63 -19.38 1.55 -2.54
CA GLN A 63 -19.50 2.91 -3.03
C GLN A 63 -20.66 3.61 -2.33
N LEU A 64 -20.42 4.83 -1.83
CA LEU A 64 -21.49 5.71 -1.39
C LEU A 64 -21.85 6.69 -2.50
N THR A 65 -23.07 7.19 -2.47
CA THR A 65 -23.48 8.35 -3.25
C THR A 65 -22.83 9.62 -2.69
N ARG A 66 -22.74 10.67 -3.51
CA ARG A 66 -22.24 11.98 -3.05
C ARG A 66 -22.99 12.49 -1.83
N ALA A 67 -24.32 12.40 -1.84
CA ALA A 67 -25.16 12.83 -0.72
C ALA A 67 -24.82 12.09 0.58
N GLN A 68 -24.55 10.78 0.50
CA GLN A 68 -24.17 9.98 1.67
C GLN A 68 -22.78 10.37 2.21
N TYR A 69 -21.79 10.59 1.33
CA TYR A 69 -20.48 11.08 1.75
C TYR A 69 -20.54 12.45 2.43
N LEU A 70 -21.40 13.34 1.93
CA LEU A 70 -21.58 14.69 2.46
C LEU A 70 -22.15 14.74 3.89
N LEU A 71 -22.73 13.65 4.38
CA LEU A 71 -23.21 13.52 5.77
C LEU A 71 -22.10 13.19 6.77
N VAL A 72 -20.94 12.72 6.30
CA VAL A 72 -19.85 12.22 7.15
C VAL A 72 -18.50 12.86 6.82
N PRO A 73 -18.38 14.20 6.83
CA PRO A 73 -17.09 14.84 6.66
C PRO A 73 -16.14 14.41 7.81
N PRO A 74 -14.89 14.06 7.51
CA PRO A 74 -13.93 13.75 8.56
C PRO A 74 -13.65 15.01 9.38
N ALA A 75 -13.38 14.85 10.68
CA ALA A 75 -13.21 15.98 11.61
C ALA A 75 -12.13 16.99 11.15
N TRP A 76 -11.06 16.51 10.52
CA TRP A 76 -9.97 17.35 10.00
C TRP A 76 -10.34 18.11 8.70
N LEU A 77 -11.49 17.84 8.09
CA LEU A 77 -12.10 18.66 7.02
C LEU A 77 -13.40 19.33 7.44
N ALA A 78 -13.82 19.23 8.70
CA ALA A 78 -15.09 19.79 9.15
C ALA A 78 -15.19 21.31 8.92
N THR A 79 -14.06 22.02 8.95
CA THR A 79 -13.95 23.46 8.67
C THR A 79 -13.67 23.79 7.21
N HIS A 80 -13.49 22.78 6.35
CA HIS A 80 -13.10 22.91 4.94
C HIS A 80 -14.00 22.08 4.04
N TYR A 81 -15.30 22.37 4.08
CA TYR A 81 -16.32 21.58 3.40
C TYR A 81 -16.19 21.58 1.87
N ASP A 82 -15.74 22.67 1.27
CA ASP A 82 -15.49 22.73 -0.18
C ASP A 82 -14.41 21.72 -0.61
N THR A 83 -13.38 21.56 0.22
CA THR A 83 -12.36 20.52 0.02
C THR A 83 -12.98 19.13 0.12
N TRP A 84 -13.81 18.88 1.14
CA TRP A 84 -14.52 17.62 1.27
C TRP A 84 -15.39 17.31 0.04
N ASP A 85 -16.18 18.28 -0.42
CA ASP A 85 -17.00 18.12 -1.60
C ASP A 85 -16.18 17.80 -2.86
N PHE A 86 -15.04 18.48 -3.03
CA PHE A 86 -14.13 18.19 -4.14
C PHE A 86 -13.63 16.74 -4.13
N LEU A 87 -13.21 16.22 -2.96
CA LEU A 87 -12.77 14.83 -2.83
C LEU A 87 -13.91 13.85 -3.15
N VAL A 88 -15.10 14.12 -2.62
CA VAL A 88 -16.29 13.30 -2.82
C VAL A 88 -16.70 13.22 -4.29
N ARG A 89 -16.68 14.34 -5.01
CA ARG A 89 -16.93 14.37 -6.45
C ARG A 89 -15.99 13.43 -7.20
N ARG A 90 -14.72 13.41 -6.82
CA ARG A 90 -13.72 12.55 -7.44
C ARG A 90 -13.94 11.07 -7.14
N TRP A 91 -14.43 10.70 -5.96
CA TRP A 91 -14.76 9.30 -5.66
C TRP A 91 -16.05 8.80 -6.32
N CYS A 92 -16.99 9.71 -6.59
CA CYS A 92 -18.24 9.41 -7.29
C CYS A 92 -18.11 9.43 -8.82
N ASP A 93 -16.97 9.87 -9.35
CA ASP A 93 -16.66 9.82 -10.79
C ASP A 93 -16.57 8.35 -11.26
N PRO A 94 -17.44 7.91 -12.19
CA PRO A 94 -17.45 6.54 -12.68
C PRO A 94 -16.11 6.12 -13.30
N GLU A 95 -15.43 7.03 -13.99
CA GLU A 95 -14.15 6.71 -14.63
C GLU A 95 -13.07 6.46 -13.56
N TRP A 96 -13.04 7.29 -12.53
CA TRP A 96 -12.13 7.11 -11.40
C TRP A 96 -12.42 5.80 -10.65
N TRP A 97 -13.70 5.52 -10.41
CA TRP A 97 -14.15 4.29 -9.75
C TRP A 97 -13.70 3.04 -10.53
N GLU A 98 -13.95 3.03 -11.84
CA GLU A 98 -13.53 1.94 -12.71
C GLU A 98 -12.01 1.76 -12.74
N GLN A 99 -11.24 2.85 -12.83
CA GLN A 99 -9.78 2.78 -12.78
C GLN A 99 -9.28 2.17 -11.46
N MET A 100 -9.85 2.57 -10.32
CA MET A 100 -9.47 2.07 -9.00
C MET A 100 -9.93 0.63 -8.76
N HIS A 101 -11.12 0.24 -9.21
CA HIS A 101 -11.58 -1.15 -9.17
C HIS A 101 -10.84 -2.04 -10.17
N LYS A 102 -10.40 -1.50 -11.31
CA LYS A 102 -9.52 -2.20 -12.26
C LYS A 102 -8.11 -2.38 -11.69
N ALA A 103 -7.64 -1.48 -10.80
CA ALA A 103 -6.41 -1.68 -10.02
C ALA A 103 -6.53 -2.81 -8.97
N ALA A 104 -7.74 -3.28 -8.66
CA ALA A 104 -7.95 -4.57 -8.00
C ALA A 104 -7.46 -5.77 -8.85
N ARG A 105 -6.92 -5.55 -10.07
CA ARG A 105 -6.05 -6.49 -10.80
C ARG A 105 -4.86 -7.04 -10.00
N ARG A 106 -4.50 -6.48 -8.84
CA ARG A 106 -3.64 -7.19 -7.89
C ARG A 106 -4.19 -8.58 -7.50
N LEU A 107 -5.52 -8.74 -7.46
CA LEU A 107 -6.18 -10.06 -7.34
C LEU A 107 -6.08 -10.91 -8.61
N LYS A 108 -5.75 -10.29 -9.75
CA LYS A 108 -5.63 -10.92 -11.08
C LYS A 108 -4.18 -11.11 -11.51
N MET A 109 -3.21 -11.15 -10.60
CA MET A 109 -1.88 -11.69 -10.91
C MET A 109 -1.88 -13.18 -10.56
N PRO A 110 -2.07 -14.08 -11.55
CA PRO A 110 -1.92 -15.51 -11.34
C PRO A 110 -0.43 -15.81 -11.47
N GLY A 111 0.26 -15.82 -10.33
CA GLY A 111 1.66 -16.19 -10.24
C GLY A 111 1.99 -16.55 -8.81
N PRO A 112 2.89 -17.52 -8.56
CA PRO A 112 3.32 -17.85 -7.21
C PRO A 112 3.76 -16.58 -6.49
N ALA A 113 3.17 -16.31 -5.33
CA ALA A 113 3.50 -15.13 -4.54
C ALA A 113 5.00 -15.17 -4.22
N HIS A 114 5.73 -14.11 -4.55
CA HIS A 114 7.13 -14.03 -4.18
C HIS A 114 7.24 -13.92 -2.65
N HIS A 115 7.97 -14.83 -2.02
CA HIS A 115 8.26 -14.86 -0.59
C HIS A 115 9.38 -13.89 -0.16
N GLN A 116 9.99 -13.15 -1.11
CA GLN A 116 10.97 -12.09 -0.84
C GLN A 116 10.37 -10.80 -0.23
N GLY A 117 9.04 -10.67 -0.22
CA GLY A 117 8.37 -9.44 0.21
C GLY A 117 8.73 -8.24 -0.66
N SER A 118 8.98 -7.07 -0.04
CA SER A 118 9.36 -5.83 -0.76
C SER A 118 10.85 -5.70 -1.04
N GLN A 119 11.63 -6.77 -0.86
CA GLN A 119 13.06 -6.77 -1.13
C GLN A 119 13.32 -6.88 -2.63
N SER A 120 14.35 -6.20 -3.11
CA SER A 120 14.89 -6.46 -4.45
C SER A 120 15.60 -7.82 -4.46
N ILE A 121 15.69 -8.48 -5.62
CA ILE A 121 16.47 -9.72 -5.81
C ILE A 121 17.87 -9.61 -5.19
N SER A 122 18.57 -8.49 -5.38
CA SER A 122 19.92 -8.31 -4.81
C SER A 122 19.95 -8.29 -3.28
N LYS A 123 18.88 -7.80 -2.64
CA LYS A 123 18.73 -7.82 -1.17
C LYS A 123 18.39 -9.23 -0.70
N TYR A 124 17.52 -9.92 -1.43
CA TYR A 124 17.22 -11.32 -1.17
C TYR A 124 18.47 -12.20 -1.26
N VAL A 125 19.31 -12.02 -2.29
CA VAL A 125 20.63 -12.69 -2.43
C VAL A 125 21.48 -12.50 -1.18
N ALA A 126 21.63 -11.26 -0.72
CA ALA A 126 22.43 -10.95 0.47
C ALA A 126 21.85 -11.58 1.74
N SER A 127 20.53 -11.50 1.92
CA SER A 127 19.84 -12.10 3.07
C SER A 127 19.93 -13.62 3.07
N TRP A 128 19.78 -14.27 1.91
CA TRP A 128 19.88 -15.72 1.78
C TRP A 128 21.30 -16.20 2.07
N SER A 129 22.30 -15.53 1.51
CA SER A 129 23.71 -15.84 1.75
C SER A 129 24.07 -15.74 3.23
N ALA A 130 23.62 -14.67 3.91
CA ALA A 130 23.83 -14.50 5.35
C ALA A 130 23.17 -15.62 6.19
N ALA A 131 21.96 -16.07 5.81
CA ALA A 131 21.26 -17.14 6.51
C ALA A 131 21.88 -18.52 6.29
N HIS A 132 22.54 -18.75 5.15
CA HIS A 132 23.11 -20.04 4.74
C HIS A 132 24.64 -20.05 4.84
N GLY A 133 25.20 -19.45 5.89
CA GLY A 133 26.63 -19.53 6.20
C GLY A 133 27.55 -18.87 5.16
N GLY A 134 27.06 -17.86 4.43
CA GLY A 134 27.83 -17.13 3.42
C GLY A 134 27.88 -17.81 2.05
N GLN A 135 27.03 -18.81 1.80
CA GLN A 135 26.98 -19.47 0.50
C GLN A 135 26.63 -18.50 -0.64
N PRO A 136 27.25 -18.62 -1.82
CA PRO A 136 26.95 -17.76 -2.96
C PRO A 136 25.57 -18.09 -3.54
N CYS A 137 24.74 -17.06 -3.73
CA CYS A 137 23.44 -17.18 -4.38
C CYS A 137 23.43 -16.34 -5.66
N GLY A 138 23.48 -17.00 -6.82
CA GLY A 138 23.34 -16.32 -8.11
C GLY A 138 21.95 -15.71 -8.28
N GLN A 139 21.80 -14.68 -9.10
CA GLN A 139 20.51 -13.98 -9.29
C GLN A 139 19.38 -14.89 -9.77
N PHE A 140 19.68 -15.85 -10.66
CA PHE A 140 18.69 -16.84 -11.11
C PHE A 140 18.28 -17.82 -10.01
N LYS A 141 19.25 -18.31 -9.21
CA LYS A 141 18.98 -19.13 -8.03
C LYS A 141 18.12 -18.36 -7.03
N ALA A 142 18.48 -17.12 -6.75
CA ALA A 142 17.71 -16.24 -5.87
C ALA A 142 16.29 -15.97 -6.39
N PHE A 143 16.12 -15.82 -7.71
CA PHE A 143 14.80 -15.67 -8.32
C PHE A 143 13.94 -16.91 -8.06
N ALA A 144 14.45 -18.11 -8.33
CA ALA A 144 13.74 -19.36 -8.05
C ALA A 144 13.40 -19.51 -6.55
N LEU A 145 14.40 -19.35 -5.68
CA LEU A 145 14.21 -19.48 -4.23
C LEU A 145 13.25 -18.44 -3.65
N ALA A 146 13.19 -17.23 -4.21
CA ALA A 146 12.23 -16.22 -3.81
C ALA A 146 10.78 -16.61 -4.12
N HIS A 147 10.53 -17.62 -4.96
CA HIS A 147 9.21 -18.20 -5.19
C HIS A 147 8.93 -19.44 -4.33
N GLU A 148 9.96 -20.08 -3.77
CA GLU A 148 9.83 -21.27 -2.93
C GLU A 148 9.75 -20.95 -1.43
N GLY A 149 10.42 -19.88 -0.97
CA GLY A 149 10.51 -19.60 0.46
C GLY A 149 11.13 -18.27 0.83
N LYS A 150 11.19 -18.01 2.14
CA LYS A 150 11.88 -16.83 2.67
C LYS A 150 13.40 -17.05 2.58
N ALA A 151 14.18 -15.98 2.56
CA ALA A 151 15.64 -16.07 2.56
C ALA A 151 16.24 -16.88 3.73
N THR A 152 15.48 -17.07 4.82
CA THR A 152 15.90 -17.81 6.03
C THR A 152 15.39 -19.25 6.09
N SER A 153 14.60 -19.71 5.12
CA SER A 153 14.16 -21.11 5.10
C SER A 153 15.25 -22.00 4.51
N ASP A 154 15.39 -23.23 5.02
CA ASP A 154 16.28 -24.30 4.51
C ASP A 154 15.86 -24.84 3.12
N VAL A 155 15.17 -24.03 2.33
CA VAL A 155 14.71 -24.39 1.00
C VAL A 155 15.86 -24.16 0.03
N ASP A 156 16.33 -25.23 -0.60
CA ASP A 156 17.27 -25.20 -1.72
C ASP A 156 16.57 -25.67 -3.00
N PHE A 157 17.12 -25.29 -4.15
CA PHE A 157 16.59 -25.67 -5.45
C PHE A 157 16.72 -27.20 -5.63
N ASN A 158 15.58 -27.89 -5.73
CA ASN A 158 15.55 -29.30 -6.08
C ASN A 158 15.20 -29.45 -7.58
N PRO A 159 16.10 -29.99 -8.42
CA PRO A 159 15.84 -30.17 -9.85
C PRO A 159 14.71 -31.18 -10.14
N GLU A 160 14.32 -32.00 -9.16
CA GLU A 160 13.22 -32.96 -9.27
C GLU A 160 11.85 -32.35 -8.91
N ASP A 161 11.80 -31.08 -8.48
CA ASP A 161 10.53 -30.44 -8.18
C ASP A 161 9.69 -30.27 -9.46
N PRO A 162 8.39 -30.61 -9.43
CA PRO A 162 7.53 -30.45 -10.59
C PRO A 162 7.44 -28.96 -10.96
N PRO A 163 7.30 -28.65 -12.26
CA PRO A 163 7.11 -27.26 -12.68
C PRO A 163 5.89 -26.68 -11.95
N PRO A 164 5.97 -25.41 -11.49
CA PRO A 164 4.86 -24.79 -10.81
C PRO A 164 3.62 -24.84 -11.72
N PRO A 165 2.42 -25.10 -11.16
CA PRO A 165 1.21 -25.22 -11.94
C PRO A 165 1.01 -23.96 -12.77
N LEU A 166 0.80 -24.14 -14.08
CA LEU A 166 0.41 -23.05 -14.98
C LEU A 166 -0.91 -22.49 -14.45
N GLY A 167 -0.86 -21.30 -13.84
CA GLY A 167 -1.99 -20.69 -13.17
C GLY A 167 -3.18 -20.49 -14.10
N VAL A 168 -4.38 -20.83 -13.63
CA VAL A 168 -5.69 -20.46 -14.20
C VAL A 168 -6.09 -19.09 -13.67
#